data_AF-A0A5C1WHS2-F1
#
_entry.id   AF-A0A5C1WHS2-F1
#
_cell.length_a   1.000
_cell.length_b   1.000
_cell.length_c   1.000
_cell.angle_alpha   90.00
_cell.angle_beta   90.00
_cell.angle_gamma   90.00
#
_symmetry.space_group_name_H-M   'P 1'
#
loop_
_entity.id
_entity.type
_entity.pdbx_description
1 polymer ?
#
loop_
_entity_poly.entity_id
_entity_poly.type
_entity_poly.pdbx_seq_one_letter_code
_entity_poly.pdbx_strand_id
1 'polypeptide(L)'
;MTAVQDAMVWMNKNFGAEMDAAVKNTPITKSLLIAIGIQETYYIWAKMYKTAAKPEDVLAVCVGDTIDFPNRSSAWPKNRADLEAHPKGKEMFKVARAALERIAKINSGYAASVKIPDKFCHGFGMFQYDIQFFDKDRDYFLNGGWATWKGTLSRGMAELIDKAAALYPGKKVLSHDESVYLGIAYNQGAARTKKNMATKKFKQGFKDKSGVYYGEYIDKYLKVAEGL
;
A
#
# COMPACT_ATOMS: atom_id res chain seq x y z
N MET A 1 9.85 -20.47 10.42
CA MET A 1 9.37 -19.40 9.51
C MET A 1 8.07 -18.86 10.05
N THR A 2 7.96 -17.55 10.31
CA THR A 2 6.70 -16.91 10.73
C THR A 2 5.72 -16.79 9.54
N ALA A 3 4.43 -16.56 9.82
CA ALA A 3 3.44 -16.38 8.74
C ALA A 3 3.75 -15.18 7.83
N VAL A 4 4.36 -14.12 8.38
CA VAL A 4 4.83 -12.96 7.61
C VAL A 4 6.04 -13.32 6.75
N GLN A 5 7.01 -14.07 7.28
CA GLN A 5 8.16 -14.56 6.49
C GLN A 5 7.71 -15.42 5.30
N ASP A 6 6.78 -16.32 5.55
CA ASP A 6 6.21 -17.20 4.52
C ASP A 6 5.49 -16.39 3.43
N ALA A 7 4.77 -15.34 3.82
CA ALA A 7 4.13 -14.40 2.90
C ALA A 7 5.15 -13.60 2.06
N MET A 8 6.28 -13.20 2.65
CA MET A 8 7.38 -12.54 1.93
C MET A 8 8.02 -13.48 0.91
N VAL A 9 8.26 -14.74 1.28
CA VAL A 9 8.76 -15.77 0.36
C VAL A 9 7.77 -15.99 -0.78
N TRP A 10 6.47 -16.06 -0.50
CA TRP A 10 5.44 -16.15 -1.53
C TRP A 10 5.47 -14.95 -2.47
N MET A 11 5.58 -13.73 -1.94
CA MET A 11 5.63 -12.50 -2.74
C MET A 11 6.87 -12.48 -3.64
N ASN A 12 8.05 -12.84 -3.12
CA ASN A 12 9.27 -12.96 -3.91
C ASN A 12 9.16 -14.03 -5.00
N LYS A 13 8.60 -15.21 -4.67
CA LYS A 13 8.45 -16.31 -5.62
C LYS A 13 7.59 -15.92 -6.83
N ASN A 14 6.49 -15.20 -6.61
CA ASN A 14 5.54 -14.88 -7.67
C ASN A 14 5.89 -13.60 -8.44
N PHE A 15 6.56 -12.64 -7.77
CA PHE A 15 6.71 -11.30 -8.31
C PHE A 15 8.16 -10.76 -8.30
N GLY A 16 9.10 -11.51 -7.72
CA GLY A 16 10.47 -11.05 -7.49
C GLY A 16 11.21 -10.69 -8.76
N ALA A 17 11.04 -11.45 -9.84
CA ALA A 17 11.69 -11.14 -11.13
C ALA A 17 11.24 -9.79 -11.71
N GLU A 18 9.95 -9.47 -11.61
CA GLU A 18 9.43 -8.17 -12.05
C GLU A 18 9.85 -7.04 -11.11
N MET A 19 9.96 -7.30 -9.81
CA MET A 19 10.53 -6.33 -8.85
C MET A 19 11.99 -6.03 -9.17
N ASP A 20 12.81 -7.06 -9.40
CA ASP A 20 14.23 -6.92 -9.74
C ASP A 20 14.41 -6.10 -11.03
N ALA A 21 13.54 -6.31 -12.02
CA ALA A 21 13.51 -5.50 -13.23
C ALA A 21 13.10 -4.05 -12.95
N ALA A 22 12.07 -3.83 -12.12
CA ALA A 22 11.54 -2.50 -11.83
C ALA A 22 12.49 -1.63 -11.01
N VAL A 23 13.24 -2.22 -10.07
CA VAL A 23 14.20 -1.47 -9.24
C VAL A 23 15.53 -1.22 -9.95
N LYS A 24 15.75 -1.82 -11.13
CA LYS A 24 16.99 -1.65 -11.90
C LYS A 24 17.27 -0.16 -12.12
N ASN A 25 18.50 0.25 -11.84
CA ASN A 25 18.98 1.64 -11.93
C ASN A 25 18.32 2.63 -10.95
N THR A 26 17.59 2.15 -9.95
CA THR A 26 17.09 2.94 -8.83
C THR A 26 17.85 2.57 -7.55
N PRO A 27 17.87 3.43 -6.53
CA PRO A 27 18.45 3.07 -5.24
C PRO A 27 17.51 2.21 -4.37
N ILE A 28 16.31 1.89 -4.88
CA ILE A 28 15.29 1.07 -4.21
C ILE A 28 15.68 -0.40 -4.30
N THR A 29 15.39 -1.18 -3.27
CA THR A 29 15.63 -2.63 -3.27
C THR A 29 14.33 -3.41 -3.38
N LYS A 30 14.41 -4.63 -3.92
CA LYS A 30 13.29 -5.58 -3.89
C LYS A 30 12.81 -5.86 -2.46
N SER A 31 13.72 -6.02 -1.50
CA SER A 31 13.36 -6.23 -0.09
C SER A 31 12.52 -5.07 0.46
N LEU A 32 12.76 -3.82 0.03
CA LEU A 32 11.93 -2.68 0.43
C LEU A 32 10.52 -2.77 -0.18
N LEU A 33 10.38 -3.18 -1.44
CA LEU A 33 9.06 -3.40 -2.05
C LEU A 33 8.28 -4.49 -1.32
N ILE A 34 8.95 -5.61 -0.98
CA ILE A 34 8.34 -6.69 -0.20
C ILE A 34 7.92 -6.17 1.19
N ALA A 35 8.80 -5.45 1.89
CA ALA A 35 8.52 -4.91 3.20
C ALA A 35 7.30 -3.95 3.21
N ILE A 36 7.20 -3.08 2.20
CA ILE A 36 6.07 -2.17 2.05
C ILE A 36 4.80 -2.95 1.70
N GLY A 37 4.83 -3.87 0.74
CA GLY A 37 3.64 -4.66 0.38
C GLY A 37 3.07 -5.46 1.55
N ILE A 38 3.94 -6.02 2.40
CA ILE A 38 3.53 -6.65 3.65
C ILE A 38 2.89 -5.64 4.59
N GLN A 39 3.56 -4.51 4.83
CA GLN A 39 3.09 -3.53 5.79
C GLN A 39 1.75 -2.89 5.37
N GLU A 40 1.56 -2.66 4.07
CA GLU A 40 0.38 -1.97 3.54
C GLU A 40 -0.86 -2.87 3.51
N THR A 41 -0.74 -4.15 3.15
CA THR A 41 -1.94 -4.97 2.88
C THR A 41 -1.94 -6.40 3.39
N TYR A 42 -0.85 -6.91 3.99
CA TYR A 42 -0.80 -8.32 4.43
C TYR A 42 -1.98 -8.73 5.30
N TYR A 43 -2.44 -7.86 6.20
CA TYR A 43 -3.57 -8.14 7.09
C TYR A 43 -4.88 -8.45 6.34
N ILE A 44 -5.00 -8.04 5.08
CA ILE A 44 -6.16 -8.30 4.22
C ILE A 44 -6.03 -9.67 3.57
N TRP A 45 -4.89 -9.95 2.95
CA TRP A 45 -4.71 -11.12 2.09
C TRP A 45 -3.98 -12.30 2.72
N ALA A 46 -3.55 -12.19 3.98
CA ALA A 46 -2.86 -13.24 4.74
C ALA A 46 -3.57 -14.60 4.70
N LYS A 47 -4.90 -14.61 4.62
CA LYS A 47 -5.72 -15.83 4.58
C LYS A 47 -5.83 -16.46 3.19
N MET A 48 -5.40 -15.76 2.14
CA MET A 48 -5.61 -16.16 0.76
C MET A 48 -4.35 -16.67 0.06
N TYR A 49 -3.16 -16.13 0.36
CA TYR A 49 -1.98 -16.41 -0.48
C TYR A 49 -1.57 -17.89 -0.57
N LYS A 50 -2.01 -18.72 0.39
CA LYS A 50 -1.76 -20.17 0.40
C LYS A 50 -2.80 -20.99 -0.36
N THR A 51 -4.01 -20.48 -0.49
CA THR A 51 -5.17 -21.23 -0.99
C THR A 51 -5.72 -20.66 -2.29
N ALA A 52 -5.34 -19.43 -2.64
CA ALA A 52 -5.62 -18.81 -3.92
C ALA A 52 -5.07 -19.68 -5.05
N ALA A 53 -5.90 -19.91 -6.08
CA ALA A 53 -5.48 -20.66 -7.25
C ALA A 53 -4.42 -19.90 -8.04
N LYS A 54 -4.51 -18.56 -8.04
CA LYS A 54 -3.60 -17.69 -8.76
C LYS A 54 -3.17 -16.48 -7.92
N PRO A 55 -1.95 -15.94 -8.09
CA PRO A 55 -1.52 -14.73 -7.40
C PRO A 55 -2.41 -13.52 -7.66
N GLU A 56 -3.04 -13.43 -8.83
CA GLU A 56 -4.00 -12.38 -9.19
C GLU A 56 -5.24 -12.35 -8.29
N ASP A 57 -5.66 -13.51 -7.76
CA ASP A 57 -6.79 -13.57 -6.83
C ASP A 57 -6.45 -12.87 -5.50
N VAL A 58 -5.17 -12.91 -5.10
CA VAL A 58 -4.63 -12.18 -3.94
C VAL A 58 -4.60 -10.69 -4.24
N LEU A 59 -4.10 -10.28 -5.42
CA LEU A 59 -4.02 -8.87 -5.82
C LEU A 59 -5.40 -8.21 -5.90
N ALA A 60 -6.40 -8.95 -6.38
CA ALA A 60 -7.77 -8.47 -6.50
C ALA A 60 -8.45 -8.17 -5.16
N VAL A 61 -7.83 -8.53 -4.04
CA VAL A 61 -8.32 -8.23 -2.69
C VAL A 61 -7.39 -7.33 -1.90
N CYS A 62 -6.26 -6.90 -2.47
CA CYS A 62 -5.39 -5.88 -1.89
C CYS A 62 -6.06 -4.49 -1.98
N VAL A 63 -7.25 -4.34 -1.45
CA VAL A 63 -8.01 -3.09 -1.38
C VAL A 63 -8.49 -2.95 0.05
N GLY A 64 -8.30 -1.78 0.63
CA GLY A 64 -8.43 -1.58 2.06
C GLY A 64 -9.01 -0.21 2.38
N ASP A 65 -8.94 0.11 3.67
CA ASP A 65 -9.30 1.38 4.28
C ASP A 65 -10.62 1.97 3.79
N THR A 66 -11.65 1.86 4.63
CA THR A 66 -12.97 2.41 4.28
C THR A 66 -13.02 3.88 4.59
N ILE A 67 -13.71 4.66 3.76
CA ILE A 67 -14.02 6.06 4.10
C ILE A 67 -14.63 6.14 5.51
N ASP A 68 -14.07 7.04 6.30
CA ASP A 68 -14.39 7.20 7.71
C ASP A 68 -14.60 8.69 8.04
N PHE A 69 -15.56 9.31 7.36
CA PHE A 69 -16.01 10.66 7.71
C PHE A 69 -16.82 10.61 9.03
N PRO A 70 -16.60 11.54 9.97
CA PRO A 70 -15.80 12.77 9.87
C PRO A 70 -14.31 12.65 10.26
N ASN A 71 -13.82 11.47 10.66
CA ASN A 71 -12.43 11.28 11.11
C ASN A 71 -11.39 11.61 10.01
N ARG A 72 -11.71 11.37 8.73
CA ARG A 72 -10.91 11.72 7.54
C ARG A 72 -11.49 12.92 6.77
N SER A 73 -11.79 14.02 7.45
CA SER A 73 -12.51 15.16 6.83
C SER A 73 -11.68 16.07 5.91
N SER A 74 -10.35 16.01 5.96
CA SER A 74 -9.45 16.88 5.18
C SER A 74 -9.08 16.35 3.79
N ALA A 75 -9.18 15.04 3.57
CA ALA A 75 -8.81 14.43 2.31
C ALA A 75 -10.05 14.16 1.44
N TRP A 76 -9.92 14.39 0.14
CA TRP A 76 -10.96 14.05 -0.83
C TRP A 76 -10.92 12.54 -1.17
N PRO A 77 -12.04 11.90 -1.52
CA PRO A 77 -13.40 12.33 -1.23
C PRO A 77 -13.71 12.18 0.25
N LYS A 78 -14.53 13.09 0.80
CA LYS A 78 -14.97 13.01 2.20
C LYS A 78 -15.98 11.90 2.40
N ASN A 79 -16.91 11.75 1.46
CA ASN A 79 -18.02 10.80 1.54
C ASN A 79 -18.48 10.42 0.12
N ARG A 80 -19.52 9.59 0.03
CA ARG A 80 -20.07 9.16 -1.26
C ARG A 80 -20.58 10.32 -2.11
N ALA A 81 -21.29 11.28 -1.51
CA ALA A 81 -21.84 12.40 -2.26
C ALA A 81 -20.71 13.26 -2.89
N ASP A 82 -19.64 13.49 -2.13
CA ASP A 82 -18.44 14.20 -2.61
C ASP A 82 -17.73 13.45 -3.75
N LEU A 83 -17.65 12.11 -3.66
CA LEU A 83 -17.15 11.30 -4.75
C LEU A 83 -18.07 11.37 -5.97
N GLU A 84 -19.38 11.16 -5.83
CA GLU A 84 -20.32 11.09 -6.95
C GLU A 84 -20.55 12.43 -7.65
N ALA A 85 -20.29 13.57 -6.97
CA ALA A 85 -20.29 14.90 -7.58
C ALA A 85 -19.10 15.11 -8.53
N HIS A 86 -18.05 14.29 -8.41
CA HIS A 86 -16.88 14.35 -9.24
C HIS A 86 -17.13 13.74 -10.64
N PRO A 87 -16.55 14.28 -11.74
CA PRO A 87 -16.45 13.57 -13.01
C PRO A 87 -16.04 12.11 -12.84
N LYS A 88 -16.86 11.20 -13.37
CA LYS A 88 -16.71 9.73 -13.25
C LYS A 88 -16.79 9.16 -11.82
N GLY A 89 -17.24 9.96 -10.86
CA GLY A 89 -17.35 9.61 -9.45
C GLY A 89 -18.34 8.50 -9.15
N LYS A 90 -19.46 8.46 -9.89
CA LYS A 90 -20.44 7.37 -9.79
C LYS A 90 -19.87 6.02 -10.23
N GLU A 91 -19.10 5.99 -11.32
CA GLU A 91 -18.38 4.77 -11.71
C GLU A 91 -17.34 4.39 -10.65
N MET A 92 -16.60 5.36 -10.12
CA MET A 92 -15.60 5.10 -9.10
C MET A 92 -16.19 4.56 -7.80
N PHE A 93 -17.34 5.09 -7.36
CA PHE A 93 -18.05 4.57 -6.19
C PHE A 93 -18.44 3.11 -6.40
N LYS A 94 -18.94 2.73 -7.58
CA LYS A 94 -19.28 1.33 -7.89
C LYS A 94 -18.06 0.41 -7.78
N VAL A 95 -16.91 0.83 -8.29
CA VAL A 95 -15.64 0.07 -8.19
C VAL A 95 -15.22 -0.08 -6.73
N ALA A 96 -15.16 1.04 -5.99
CA ALA A 96 -14.74 1.07 -4.58
C ALA A 96 -15.67 0.27 -3.67
N ARG A 97 -16.97 0.30 -3.96
CA ARG A 97 -17.99 -0.43 -3.23
C ARG A 97 -17.93 -1.93 -3.51
N ALA A 98 -17.80 -2.32 -4.77
CA ALA A 98 -17.64 -3.72 -5.15
C ALA A 98 -16.36 -4.34 -4.56
N ALA A 99 -15.29 -3.56 -4.44
CA ALA A 99 -14.07 -4.00 -3.76
C ALA A 99 -14.30 -4.22 -2.26
N LEU A 100 -15.01 -3.31 -1.56
CA LEU A 100 -15.40 -3.49 -0.16
C LEU A 100 -16.23 -4.77 0.05
N GLU A 101 -17.19 -5.02 -0.83
CA GLU A 101 -18.01 -6.23 -0.79
C GLU A 101 -17.20 -7.51 -1.02
N ARG A 102 -16.19 -7.45 -1.89
CA ARG A 102 -15.28 -8.56 -2.15
C ARG A 102 -14.43 -8.87 -0.92
N ILE A 103 -13.79 -7.87 -0.33
CA ILE A 103 -12.92 -8.09 0.84
C ILE A 103 -13.71 -8.50 2.08
N ALA A 104 -14.97 -8.07 2.22
CA ALA A 104 -15.83 -8.49 3.34
C ALA A 104 -16.14 -9.99 3.35
N LYS A 105 -16.04 -10.68 2.19
CA LYS A 105 -16.22 -12.14 2.10
C LYS A 105 -15.04 -12.93 2.65
N ILE A 106 -13.86 -12.34 2.71
CA ILE A 106 -12.61 -12.99 3.14
C ILE A 106 -12.12 -12.50 4.50
N ASN A 107 -12.46 -11.26 4.86
CA ASN A 107 -12.04 -10.59 6.07
C ASN A 107 -13.25 -10.02 6.80
N SER A 108 -13.66 -10.71 7.86
CA SER A 108 -14.80 -10.32 8.70
C SER A 108 -14.65 -8.95 9.35
N GLY A 109 -13.45 -8.37 9.40
CA GLY A 109 -13.23 -6.99 9.84
C GLY A 109 -14.00 -5.95 9.02
N TYR A 110 -14.38 -6.27 7.78
CA TYR A 110 -15.14 -5.37 6.90
C TYR A 110 -16.66 -5.64 6.92
N ALA A 111 -17.13 -6.63 7.68
CA ALA A 111 -18.54 -7.02 7.72
C ALA A 111 -19.48 -5.92 8.26
N ALA A 112 -18.98 -5.07 9.15
CA ALA A 112 -19.73 -3.89 9.60
C ALA A 112 -19.79 -2.81 8.52
N SER A 113 -18.65 -2.51 7.88
CA SER A 113 -18.57 -1.48 6.85
C SER A 113 -19.43 -1.77 5.63
N VAL A 114 -19.49 -3.03 5.19
CA VAL A 114 -20.34 -3.41 4.04
C VAL A 114 -21.84 -3.25 4.33
N LYS A 115 -22.28 -3.25 5.58
CA LYS A 115 -23.70 -3.00 5.92
C LYS A 115 -24.09 -1.53 5.74
N ILE A 116 -23.12 -0.62 5.67
CA ILE A 116 -23.35 0.81 5.49
C ILE A 116 -23.29 1.10 3.98
N PRO A 117 -24.39 1.48 3.32
CA PRO A 117 -24.44 1.64 1.86
C PRO A 117 -23.44 2.67 1.32
N ASP A 118 -23.15 3.72 2.10
CA ASP A 118 -22.28 4.81 1.69
C ASP A 118 -20.80 4.59 2.06
N LYS A 119 -20.46 3.46 2.68
CA LYS A 119 -19.06 3.07 2.87
C LYS A 119 -18.51 2.38 1.63
N PHE A 120 -17.28 2.75 1.30
CA PHE A 120 -16.49 2.21 0.20
C PHE A 120 -15.00 2.30 0.55
N CYS A 121 -14.17 1.51 -0.14
CA CYS A 121 -12.72 1.52 0.03
C CYS A 121 -12.07 2.77 -0.57
N HIS A 122 -10.98 3.24 0.04
CA HIS A 122 -10.18 4.34 -0.49
C HIS A 122 -8.72 3.96 -0.76
N GLY A 123 -8.20 2.84 -0.24
CA GLY A 123 -6.86 2.34 -0.56
C GLY A 123 -6.90 1.20 -1.59
N PHE A 124 -6.17 1.33 -2.70
CA PHE A 124 -6.24 0.39 -3.83
C PHE A 124 -4.86 -0.21 -4.21
N GLY A 125 -4.82 -1.54 -4.30
CA GLY A 125 -3.64 -2.31 -4.70
C GLY A 125 -2.74 -2.70 -3.51
N MET A 126 -1.77 -3.57 -3.79
CA MET A 126 -0.80 -4.09 -2.80
C MET A 126 -0.10 -2.98 -2.01
N PHE A 127 0.12 -1.83 -2.66
CA PHE A 127 0.79 -0.66 -2.09
C PHE A 127 -0.19 0.46 -1.67
N GLN A 128 -1.50 0.19 -1.56
CA GLN A 128 -2.53 1.10 -1.05
C GLN A 128 -2.55 2.50 -1.71
N TYR A 129 -2.62 2.57 -3.04
CA TYR A 129 -2.75 3.84 -3.74
C TYR A 129 -4.11 4.49 -3.44
N ASP A 130 -4.08 5.70 -2.88
CA ASP A 130 -5.27 6.35 -2.34
C ASP A 130 -6.16 6.95 -3.42
N ILE A 131 -7.47 6.74 -3.30
CA ILE A 131 -8.51 7.26 -4.19
C ILE A 131 -8.45 8.78 -4.37
N GLN A 132 -7.82 9.54 -3.45
CA GLN A 132 -7.61 10.97 -3.60
C GLN A 132 -6.87 11.34 -4.90
N PHE A 133 -6.15 10.38 -5.49
CA PHE A 133 -5.46 10.55 -6.76
C PHE A 133 -6.29 10.14 -7.98
N PHE A 134 -7.57 9.84 -7.81
CA PHE A 134 -8.48 9.43 -8.89
C PHE A 134 -8.38 10.32 -10.12
N ASP A 135 -8.31 11.63 -9.94
CA ASP A 135 -8.20 12.58 -11.06
C ASP A 135 -6.94 12.48 -11.88
N LYS A 136 -5.85 12.10 -11.25
CA LYS A 136 -4.56 11.96 -11.91
C LYS A 136 -4.45 10.62 -12.65
N ASP A 137 -5.33 9.67 -12.33
CA ASP A 137 -5.14 8.28 -12.72
C ASP A 137 -6.44 7.48 -12.81
N ARG A 138 -7.47 8.03 -13.47
CA ARG A 138 -8.80 7.42 -13.55
C ARG A 138 -8.75 5.99 -14.10
N ASP A 139 -7.91 5.74 -15.10
CA ASP A 139 -7.83 4.43 -15.74
C ASP A 139 -7.28 3.34 -14.82
N TYR A 140 -6.32 3.66 -13.95
CA TYR A 140 -5.84 2.69 -12.95
C TYR A 140 -6.97 2.22 -12.03
N PHE A 141 -7.82 3.15 -11.60
CA PHE A 141 -8.93 2.82 -10.71
C PHE A 141 -10.09 2.13 -11.46
N LEU A 142 -10.58 2.74 -12.54
CA LEU A 142 -11.78 2.27 -13.25
C LEU A 142 -11.55 0.97 -14.00
N ASN A 143 -10.35 0.76 -14.57
CA ASN A 143 -10.05 -0.45 -15.35
C ASN A 143 -9.45 -1.57 -14.48
N GLY A 144 -9.40 -1.40 -13.16
CA GLY A 144 -8.92 -2.42 -12.24
C GLY A 144 -7.40 -2.63 -12.27
N GLY A 145 -6.62 -1.61 -12.68
CA GLY A 145 -5.15 -1.68 -12.69
C GLY A 145 -4.57 -2.04 -11.32
N TRP A 146 -5.23 -1.62 -10.24
CA TRP A 146 -4.90 -1.98 -8.86
C TRP A 146 -4.97 -3.47 -8.54
N ALA A 147 -5.75 -4.25 -9.29
CA ALA A 147 -5.87 -5.70 -9.12
C ALA A 147 -4.82 -6.48 -9.91
N THR A 148 -3.94 -5.79 -10.63
CA THR A 148 -2.89 -6.40 -11.46
C THR A 148 -1.51 -6.14 -10.86
N TRP A 149 -0.58 -7.07 -11.06
CA TRP A 149 0.77 -6.91 -10.54
C TRP A 149 1.49 -5.74 -11.20
N LYS A 150 1.45 -5.69 -12.54
CA LYS A 150 2.02 -4.58 -13.32
C LYS A 150 1.48 -3.23 -12.86
N GLY A 151 0.17 -3.09 -12.66
CA GLY A 151 -0.44 -1.82 -12.26
C GLY A 151 0.01 -1.39 -10.86
N THR A 152 -0.06 -2.29 -9.88
CA THR A 152 0.33 -1.94 -8.51
C THR A 152 1.83 -1.68 -8.38
N LEU A 153 2.69 -2.48 -9.02
CA LEU A 153 4.14 -2.28 -9.03
C LEU A 153 4.51 -0.94 -9.68
N SER A 154 3.91 -0.62 -10.83
CA SER A 154 4.21 0.64 -11.54
C SER A 154 3.88 1.86 -10.68
N ARG A 155 2.76 1.84 -9.94
CA ARG A 155 2.37 2.95 -9.06
C ARG A 155 3.21 3.03 -7.79
N GLY A 156 3.46 1.89 -7.13
CA GLY A 156 4.34 1.85 -5.95
C GLY A 156 5.75 2.34 -6.28
N MET A 157 6.31 1.91 -7.42
CA MET A 157 7.62 2.36 -7.88
C MET A 157 7.66 3.85 -8.21
N ALA A 158 6.66 4.39 -8.92
CA ALA A 158 6.62 5.82 -9.23
C ALA A 158 6.65 6.67 -7.95
N GLU A 159 5.84 6.32 -6.95
CA GLU A 159 5.85 7.04 -5.68
C GLU A 159 7.18 6.89 -4.93
N LEU A 160 7.75 5.69 -4.86
CA LEU A 160 9.04 5.47 -4.19
C LEU A 160 10.18 6.22 -4.87
N ILE A 161 10.21 6.29 -6.21
CA ILE A 161 11.22 7.06 -6.95
C ILE A 161 11.12 8.55 -6.58
N ASP A 162 9.91 9.10 -6.56
CA ASP A 162 9.68 10.50 -6.17
C ASP A 162 10.14 10.77 -4.72
N LYS A 163 9.80 9.87 -3.79
CA LYS A 163 10.24 10.01 -2.38
C LYS A 163 11.76 9.86 -2.25
N ALA A 164 12.37 8.93 -2.98
CA ALA A 164 13.81 8.69 -2.97
C ALA A 164 14.56 9.92 -3.50
N ALA A 165 14.08 10.53 -4.59
CA ALA A 165 14.64 11.77 -5.13
C ALA A 165 14.54 12.93 -4.12
N ALA A 166 13.43 13.03 -3.38
CA ALA A 166 13.22 14.08 -2.38
C ALA A 166 14.08 13.88 -1.11
N LEU A 167 14.31 12.64 -0.69
CA LEU A 167 15.12 12.33 0.50
C LEU A 167 16.61 12.28 0.21
N TYR A 168 16.99 11.64 -0.89
CA TYR A 168 18.36 11.22 -1.21
C TYR A 168 18.71 11.56 -2.68
N PRO A 169 18.69 12.86 -3.06
CA PRO A 169 18.93 13.27 -4.44
C PRO A 169 20.26 12.74 -4.96
N GLY A 170 20.23 12.09 -6.14
CA GLY A 170 21.40 11.56 -6.83
C GLY A 170 21.98 10.26 -6.26
N LYS A 171 21.45 9.75 -5.15
CA LYS A 171 21.98 8.53 -4.52
C LYS A 171 21.65 7.28 -5.34
N LYS A 172 22.61 6.37 -5.45
CA LYS A 172 22.51 5.14 -6.26
C LYS A 172 22.25 3.88 -5.43
N VAL A 173 22.60 3.89 -4.15
CA VAL A 173 22.42 2.78 -3.22
C VAL A 173 22.02 3.37 -1.88
N LEU A 174 20.94 2.87 -1.27
CA LEU A 174 20.56 3.23 0.10
C LEU A 174 21.18 2.26 1.10
N SER A 175 21.55 2.77 2.27
CA SER A 175 21.79 1.92 3.43
C SER A 175 20.48 1.29 3.92
N HIS A 176 20.58 0.36 4.88
CA HIS A 176 19.41 -0.18 5.57
C HIS A 176 18.53 0.92 6.18
N ASP A 177 19.13 1.80 6.99
CA ASP A 177 18.42 2.90 7.65
C ASP A 177 17.75 3.84 6.63
N GLU A 178 18.42 4.14 5.52
CA GLU A 178 17.86 4.98 4.46
C GLU A 178 16.70 4.29 3.74
N SER A 179 16.74 2.96 3.59
CA SER A 179 15.62 2.17 3.07
C SER A 179 14.42 2.21 4.02
N VAL A 180 14.67 2.14 5.34
CA VAL A 180 13.60 2.30 6.36
C VAL A 180 12.97 3.69 6.24
N TYR A 181 13.78 4.74 6.16
CA TYR A 181 13.30 6.10 5.99
C TYR A 181 12.55 6.31 4.67
N LEU A 182 12.96 5.66 3.59
CA LEU A 182 12.21 5.69 2.34
C LEU A 182 10.83 5.03 2.51
N GLY A 183 10.74 3.87 3.18
CA GLY A 183 9.47 3.25 3.54
C GLY A 183 8.59 4.14 4.43
N ILE A 184 9.17 4.85 5.40
CA ILE A 184 8.44 5.84 6.20
C ILE A 184 7.95 7.01 5.32
N ALA A 185 8.75 7.48 4.38
CA ALA A 185 8.37 8.56 3.47
C ALA A 185 7.28 8.15 2.48
N TYR A 186 7.18 6.86 2.16
CA TYR A 186 6.04 6.29 1.46
C TYR A 186 4.75 6.52 2.28
N ASN A 187 4.75 6.15 3.56
CA ASN A 187 3.57 6.24 4.42
C ASN A 187 3.13 7.67 4.76
N GLN A 188 4.05 8.59 5.05
CA GLN A 188 3.71 9.91 5.61
C GLN A 188 4.33 11.10 4.85
N GLY A 189 4.99 10.83 3.71
CA GLY A 189 5.65 11.84 2.89
C GLY A 189 7.10 12.16 3.29
N ALA A 190 7.91 12.54 2.30
CA ALA A 190 9.34 12.82 2.45
C ALA A 190 9.63 14.01 3.38
N ALA A 191 8.88 15.11 3.27
CA ALA A 191 9.12 16.32 4.08
C ALA A 191 8.96 16.05 5.58
N ARG A 192 7.88 15.38 5.97
CA ARG A 192 7.63 15.00 7.37
C ARG A 192 8.65 13.99 7.88
N THR A 193 9.05 13.05 7.02
CA THR A 193 10.07 12.07 7.37
C THR A 193 11.40 12.76 7.65
N LYS A 194 11.90 13.59 6.72
CA LYS A 194 13.16 14.34 6.85
C LYS A 194 13.22 15.16 8.13
N LYS A 195 12.12 15.86 8.48
CA LYS A 195 12.02 16.65 9.72
C LYS A 195 12.22 15.82 11.00
N ASN A 196 11.84 14.55 10.98
CA ASN A 196 11.78 13.70 12.16
C ASN A 196 12.89 12.64 12.24
N MET A 197 13.73 12.48 11.20
CA MET A 197 14.79 11.45 11.19
C MET A 197 15.72 11.58 12.40
N ALA A 198 16.18 12.80 12.69
CA ALA A 198 17.14 13.07 13.76
C ALA A 198 16.57 12.83 15.18
N THR A 199 15.28 13.07 15.37
CA THR A 199 14.65 13.07 16.71
C THR A 199 13.84 11.82 16.99
N LYS A 200 13.10 11.31 16.00
CA LYS A 200 12.19 10.17 16.16
C LYS A 200 12.76 8.86 15.61
N LYS A 201 13.81 8.93 14.78
CA LYS A 201 14.40 7.75 14.11
C LYS A 201 13.30 6.90 13.44
N PHE A 202 13.18 5.61 13.72
CA PHE A 202 12.15 4.75 13.13
C PHE A 202 10.76 4.85 13.79
N LYS A 203 10.62 5.61 14.89
CA LYS A 203 9.32 5.86 15.56
C LYS A 203 8.50 6.92 14.81
N GLN A 204 8.17 6.63 13.56
CA GLN A 204 7.51 7.51 12.61
C GLN A 204 6.42 6.80 11.80
N GLY A 205 5.52 7.58 11.20
CA GLY A 205 4.32 7.07 10.52
C GLY A 205 3.20 6.71 11.50
N PHE A 206 2.24 5.91 11.04
CA PHE A 206 1.13 5.43 11.87
C PHE A 206 1.66 4.62 13.07
N LYS A 207 1.06 4.84 14.25
CA LYS A 207 1.33 4.08 15.47
C LYS A 207 0.15 3.16 15.73
N ASP A 208 0.41 1.87 15.80
CA ASP A 208 -0.65 0.90 16.03
C ASP A 208 -1.13 0.88 17.49
N LYS A 209 -2.13 0.04 17.79
CA LYS A 209 -2.71 -0.08 19.13
C LYS A 209 -1.74 -0.67 20.15
N SER A 210 -0.75 -1.45 19.71
CA SER A 210 0.32 -2.00 20.55
C SER A 210 1.47 -1.01 20.78
N GLY A 211 1.43 0.12 20.11
CA GLY A 211 2.35 1.23 20.26
C GLY A 211 3.59 1.16 19.39
N VAL A 212 3.61 0.28 18.40
CA VAL A 212 4.68 0.12 17.41
C VAL A 212 4.40 1.05 16.23
N TYR A 213 5.43 1.73 15.77
CA TYR A 213 5.34 2.65 14.63
C TYR A 213 5.56 1.94 13.29
N TYR A 214 4.97 2.49 12.23
CA TYR A 214 5.16 2.04 10.85
C TYR A 214 6.64 1.84 10.49
N GLY A 215 7.50 2.79 10.85
CA GLY A 215 8.94 2.69 10.59
C GLY A 215 9.63 1.52 11.30
N GLU A 216 9.17 1.14 12.50
CA GLU A 216 9.68 -0.01 13.24
C GLU A 216 9.26 -1.33 12.56
N TYR A 217 8.06 -1.37 11.96
CA TYR A 217 7.65 -2.50 11.12
C TYR A 217 8.50 -2.62 9.86
N ILE A 218 8.76 -1.51 9.16
CA ILE A 218 9.63 -1.53 7.97
C ILE A 218 11.04 -2.00 8.32
N ASP A 219 11.65 -1.51 9.40
CA ASP A 219 12.96 -1.99 9.87
C ASP A 219 12.96 -3.51 10.09
N LYS A 220 11.96 -4.02 10.81
CA LYS A 220 11.78 -5.45 11.05
C LYS A 220 11.63 -6.22 9.74
N TYR A 221 10.81 -5.75 8.82
CA TYR A 221 10.50 -6.45 7.57
C TYR A 221 11.65 -6.44 6.59
N LEU A 222 12.42 -5.35 6.52
CA LEU A 222 13.64 -5.30 5.71
C LEU A 222 14.67 -6.33 6.16
N LYS A 223 14.93 -6.45 7.47
CA LYS A 223 15.83 -7.47 8.03
C LYS A 223 15.37 -8.89 7.70
N VAL A 224 14.06 -9.10 7.66
CA VAL A 224 13.48 -10.41 7.37
C VAL A 224 13.50 -10.73 5.87
N ALA A 225 13.34 -9.73 5.02
CA ALA A 225 13.36 -9.85 3.56
C ALA A 225 14.79 -9.80 2.99
N GLU A 226 15.81 -9.70 3.83
CA GLU A 226 17.21 -9.74 3.41
C GLU A 226 17.54 -11.11 2.80
N GLY A 227 18.06 -11.11 1.58
CA GLY A 227 18.40 -12.33 0.83
C GLY A 227 17.24 -12.99 0.07
N LEU A 228 16.04 -12.39 0.05
CA LEU A 228 14.96 -12.73 -0.88
C LEU A 228 15.14 -11.99 -2.21
#